data_AF-A0A5B7YJI0-F1
#
_entry.id   AF-A0A5B7YJI0-F1
#
_cell.length_a   1.000
_cell.length_b   1.000
_cell.length_c   1.000
_cell.angle_alpha   90.00
_cell.angle_beta   90.00
_cell.angle_gamma   90.00
#
_symmetry.space_group_name_H-M   'P 1'
#
loop_
_entity.id
_entity.type
_entity.pdbx_description
1 polymer ?
#
loop_
_entity_poly.entity_id
_entity_poly.type
_entity_poly.pdbx_seq_one_letter_code
_entity_poly.pdbx_strand_id
1 'polypeptide(L)'
;MSVNIEFDDNAIKKHWSRYPQLKSFFDRMSLAEVWVLDDEINVKARVANWVESLNERKLKALNDDLPSLLTVLAFQRVQSSMYLLQRLEQRLPGITNSLTFSANNLLTNEQYNRPAKILLERLAAAHTQVSLQELLNNERLALVYAALNNVNDRKGKML
;
A
#
# COMPACT_ATOMS: atom_id res chain seq x y z
N MET A 1 -23.93 5.52 11.42
CA MET A 1 -24.21 4.67 10.23
C MET A 1 -22.90 4.11 9.77
N SER A 2 -22.68 2.79 9.82
CA SER A 2 -21.46 2.21 9.24
C SER A 2 -21.68 2.04 7.74
N VAL A 3 -20.99 2.83 6.93
CA VAL A 3 -20.95 2.60 5.48
C VAL A 3 -20.10 1.34 5.26
N ASN A 4 -20.68 0.31 4.63
CA ASN A 4 -19.92 -0.90 4.27
C ASN A 4 -18.76 -0.53 3.34
N ILE A 5 -17.68 -1.30 3.39
CA ILE A 5 -16.54 -1.07 2.51
C ILE A 5 -16.95 -1.55 1.11
N GLU A 6 -17.20 -0.62 0.19
CA GLU A 6 -17.39 -0.92 -1.24
C GLU A 6 -16.08 -1.44 -1.82
N PHE A 7 -16.08 -2.68 -2.34
CA PHE A 7 -14.88 -3.42 -2.75
C PHE A 7 -15.03 -4.03 -4.14
N ASP A 8 -15.13 -3.16 -5.14
CA ASP A 8 -15.12 -3.52 -6.56
C ASP A 8 -14.06 -2.71 -7.33
N ASP A 9 -13.79 -3.13 -8.58
CA ASP A 9 -12.78 -2.51 -9.44
C ASP A 9 -13.03 -1.01 -9.68
N ASN A 10 -14.30 -0.59 -9.78
CA ASN A 10 -14.64 0.81 -10.01
C ASN A 10 -14.33 1.65 -8.77
N ALA A 11 -14.71 1.16 -7.58
CA ALA A 11 -14.40 1.82 -6.31
C ALA A 11 -12.89 1.94 -6.09
N ILE A 12 -12.13 0.86 -6.32
CA ILE A 12 -10.67 0.83 -6.20
C ILE A 12 -10.02 1.80 -7.19
N LYS A 13 -10.43 1.76 -8.46
CA LYS A 13 -9.88 2.65 -9.51
C LYS A 13 -10.19 4.12 -9.22
N LYS A 14 -11.42 4.43 -8.82
CA LYS A 14 -11.86 5.78 -8.45
C LYS A 14 -11.16 6.31 -7.20
N HIS A 15 -10.81 5.44 -6.27
CA HIS A 15 -10.00 5.82 -5.11
C HIS A 15 -8.60 6.21 -5.53
N TRP A 16 -7.90 5.35 -6.28
CA TRP A 16 -6.52 5.60 -6.69
C TRP A 16 -6.36 6.73 -7.70
N SER A 17 -7.40 7.09 -8.48
CA SER A 17 -7.35 8.26 -9.35
C SER A 17 -7.15 9.58 -8.60
N ARG A 18 -7.44 9.62 -7.30
CA ARG A 18 -7.18 10.78 -6.42
C ARG A 18 -5.71 10.90 -6.01
N TYR A 19 -4.93 9.84 -6.21
CA TYR A 19 -3.51 9.77 -5.87
C TYR A 19 -2.69 9.32 -7.10
N PRO A 20 -2.57 10.15 -8.17
CA PRO A 20 -2.04 9.73 -9.47
C PRO A 20 -0.64 9.13 -9.40
N GLN A 21 0.18 9.63 -8.48
CA GLN A 21 1.54 9.17 -8.25
C GLN A 21 1.58 7.74 -7.67
N LEU A 22 0.81 7.49 -6.60
CA LEU A 22 0.66 6.14 -6.03
C LEU A 22 -0.02 5.20 -7.01
N LYS A 23 -1.04 5.66 -7.73
CA LYS A 23 -1.70 4.88 -8.78
C LYS A 23 -0.70 4.39 -9.82
N SER A 24 0.11 5.29 -10.37
CA SER A 24 1.11 4.95 -11.38
C SER A 24 2.17 3.99 -10.85
N PHE A 25 2.53 4.15 -9.57
CA PHE A 25 3.45 3.23 -8.90
C PHE A 25 2.83 1.83 -8.72
N PHE A 26 1.61 1.75 -8.22
CA PHE A 26 0.89 0.48 -8.07
C PHE A 26 0.57 -0.19 -9.42
N ASP A 27 0.32 0.57 -10.49
CA ASP A 27 0.18 0.04 -11.84
C ASP A 27 1.48 -0.68 -12.26
N ARG A 28 2.65 -0.07 -12.02
CA ARG A 28 3.95 -0.71 -12.31
C ARG A 28 4.22 -1.94 -11.46
N MET A 29 3.91 -1.87 -10.16
CA MET A 29 4.05 -3.03 -9.28
C MET A 29 3.18 -4.18 -9.77
N SER A 30 1.91 -3.92 -10.09
CA SER A 30 0.96 -4.95 -10.55
C SER A 30 1.45 -5.72 -11.78
N LEU A 31 2.22 -5.10 -12.67
CA LEU A 31 2.83 -5.78 -13.83
C LEU A 31 3.82 -6.88 -13.44
N ALA A 32 4.45 -6.77 -12.27
CA ALA A 32 5.40 -7.77 -11.76
C ALA A 32 4.74 -8.82 -10.86
N GLU A 33 3.51 -8.58 -10.40
CA GLU A 33 2.82 -9.42 -9.41
C GLU A 33 2.06 -10.59 -10.04
N VAL A 34 2.78 -11.50 -10.70
CA VAL A 34 2.18 -12.67 -11.39
C VAL A 34 1.55 -13.72 -10.46
N TRP A 35 1.74 -13.59 -9.14
CA TRP A 35 1.27 -14.55 -8.13
C TRP A 35 -0.09 -14.22 -7.52
N VAL A 36 -0.69 -13.11 -7.93
CA VAL A 36 -1.99 -12.65 -7.41
C VAL A 36 -3.13 -13.48 -8.00
N LEU A 37 -4.24 -13.52 -7.29
CA LEU A 37 -5.40 -14.35 -7.64
C LEU A 37 -6.61 -13.49 -8.08
N ASP A 38 -6.41 -12.22 -8.41
CA ASP A 38 -7.50 -11.31 -8.83
C ASP A 38 -8.14 -11.73 -10.15
N ASP A 39 -7.42 -12.47 -11.01
CA ASP A 39 -7.97 -12.99 -12.28
C ASP A 39 -8.83 -14.25 -12.07
N GLU A 40 -8.73 -14.90 -10.89
CA GLU A 40 -9.59 -16.01 -10.49
C GLU A 40 -10.95 -15.47 -10.03
N ILE A 41 -11.95 -15.49 -10.93
CA ILE A 41 -13.29 -14.90 -10.72
C ILE A 41 -13.90 -15.32 -9.38
N ASN A 42 -13.80 -16.61 -9.03
CA ASN A 42 -14.35 -17.14 -7.79
C ASN A 42 -13.63 -16.61 -6.55
N VAL A 43 -12.32 -16.43 -6.61
CA VAL A 43 -11.53 -15.88 -5.50
C VAL A 43 -11.88 -14.40 -5.33
N LYS A 44 -11.86 -13.64 -6.42
CA LYS A 44 -12.20 -12.22 -6.43
C LYS A 44 -13.59 -11.96 -5.85
N ALA A 45 -14.61 -12.68 -6.33
CA ALA A 45 -15.98 -12.53 -5.85
C ALA A 45 -16.12 -12.88 -4.36
N ARG A 46 -15.44 -13.95 -3.90
CA ARG A 46 -15.46 -14.33 -2.48
C ARG A 46 -14.82 -13.28 -1.59
N VAL A 47 -13.70 -12.69 -2.01
CA VAL A 47 -13.04 -11.63 -1.25
C VAL A 47 -13.90 -10.38 -1.21
N ALA A 48 -14.46 -9.94 -2.34
CA ALA A 48 -15.36 -8.78 -2.38
C ALA A 48 -16.57 -8.95 -1.45
N ASN A 49 -17.29 -10.07 -1.57
CA ASN A 49 -18.41 -10.39 -0.69
C ASN A 49 -18.01 -10.42 0.79
N TRP A 50 -16.83 -10.95 1.10
CA TRP A 50 -16.33 -10.98 2.47
C TRP A 50 -16.05 -9.57 3.00
N VAL A 51 -15.32 -8.72 2.24
CA VAL A 51 -15.00 -7.33 2.59
C VAL A 51 -16.28 -6.52 2.82
N GLU A 52 -17.25 -6.63 1.91
CA GLU A 52 -18.53 -5.92 2.00
C GLU A 52 -19.38 -6.38 3.19
N SER A 53 -19.18 -7.63 3.65
CA SER A 53 -19.86 -8.18 4.82
C SER A 53 -19.24 -7.79 6.16
N LEU A 54 -18.15 -7.01 6.19
CA LEU A 54 -17.43 -6.63 7.40
C LEU A 54 -18.24 -5.62 8.23
N ASN A 55 -18.80 -6.13 9.34
CA ASN A 55 -19.41 -5.35 10.41
C ASN A 55 -18.44 -5.20 11.60
N GLU A 56 -18.82 -4.39 12.60
CA GLU A 56 -17.98 -4.12 13.77
C GLU A 56 -17.51 -5.37 14.52
N ARG A 57 -18.36 -6.41 14.62
CA ARG A 57 -17.99 -7.68 15.25
C ARG A 57 -16.92 -8.41 14.46
N LYS A 58 -17.08 -8.50 13.14
CA LYS A 58 -16.10 -9.15 12.25
C LYS A 58 -14.79 -8.37 12.18
N LEU A 59 -14.86 -7.04 12.20
CA LEU A 59 -13.66 -6.20 12.24
C LEU A 59 -12.82 -6.46 13.50
N LYS A 60 -13.45 -6.58 14.67
CA LYS A 60 -12.74 -6.96 15.90
C LYS A 60 -12.06 -8.33 15.77
N ALA A 61 -12.75 -9.32 15.19
CA ALA A 61 -12.20 -10.64 14.97
C ALA A 61 -10.99 -10.66 14.00
N LEU A 62 -10.80 -9.62 13.15
CA LEU A 62 -9.60 -9.54 12.31
C LEU A 62 -8.33 -9.31 13.12
N ASN A 63 -8.40 -8.64 14.27
CA ASN A 63 -7.24 -8.51 15.16
C ASN A 63 -6.83 -9.85 15.77
N ASP A 64 -7.77 -10.79 15.88
CA ASP A 64 -7.51 -12.11 16.44
C ASP A 64 -6.91 -13.08 15.40
N ASP A 65 -7.05 -12.79 14.10
CA ASP A 65 -6.55 -13.61 12.99
C ASP A 65 -5.82 -12.79 11.90
N LEU A 66 -4.77 -12.10 12.33
CA LEU A 66 -3.87 -11.35 11.44
C LEU A 66 -3.20 -12.23 10.35
N PRO A 67 -2.79 -13.49 10.59
CA PRO A 67 -2.20 -14.34 9.55
C PRO A 67 -3.11 -14.59 8.35
N SER A 68 -4.41 -14.80 8.57
CA SER A 68 -5.37 -14.94 7.48
C SER A 68 -5.54 -13.63 6.70
N LEU A 69 -5.62 -12.50 7.39
CA LEU A 69 -5.69 -11.19 6.74
C LEU A 69 -4.44 -10.89 5.91
N LEU A 70 -3.25 -11.22 6.42
CA LEU A 70 -1.99 -11.13 5.67
C LEU A 70 -2.04 -11.93 4.37
N THR A 71 -2.58 -13.15 4.44
CA THR A 71 -2.71 -14.03 3.28
C THR A 71 -3.63 -13.42 2.22
N VAL A 72 -4.79 -12.91 2.62
CA VAL A 72 -5.71 -12.22 1.69
C VAL A 72 -5.01 -11.03 1.03
N LEU A 73 -4.36 -10.17 1.82
CA LEU A 73 -3.69 -8.98 1.31
C LEU A 73 -2.54 -9.33 0.35
N ALA A 74 -1.77 -10.39 0.62
CA ALA A 74 -0.60 -10.77 -0.19
C ALA A 74 -0.98 -11.33 -1.57
N PHE A 75 -2.08 -12.08 -1.65
CA PHE A 75 -2.53 -12.71 -2.90
C PHE A 75 -3.52 -11.87 -3.69
N GLN A 76 -3.78 -10.63 -3.27
CA GLN A 76 -4.44 -9.62 -4.07
C GLN A 76 -3.43 -8.71 -4.78
N ARG A 77 -3.80 -8.16 -5.93
CA ARG A 77 -3.08 -7.06 -6.60
C ARG A 77 -2.85 -5.93 -5.62
N VAL A 78 -1.67 -5.32 -5.68
CA VAL A 78 -1.28 -4.25 -4.75
C VAL A 78 -2.33 -3.14 -4.64
N GLN A 79 -3.02 -2.80 -5.74
CA GLN A 79 -4.08 -1.78 -5.73
C GLN A 79 -5.26 -2.17 -4.84
N SER A 80 -5.75 -3.40 -4.98
CA SER A 80 -6.84 -3.96 -4.17
C SER A 80 -6.42 -4.12 -2.72
N SER A 81 -5.22 -4.66 -2.51
CA SER A 81 -4.62 -4.90 -1.19
C SER A 81 -4.43 -3.60 -0.39
N MET A 82 -3.77 -2.59 -0.98
CA MET A 82 -3.54 -1.31 -0.32
C MET A 82 -4.83 -0.52 -0.11
N TYR A 83 -5.81 -0.69 -1.01
CA TYR A 83 -7.12 -0.08 -0.84
C TYR A 83 -7.83 -0.69 0.37
N LEU A 84 -7.87 -2.02 0.45
CA LEU A 84 -8.44 -2.73 1.59
C LEU A 84 -7.76 -2.30 2.90
N LEU A 85 -6.42 -2.29 2.92
CA LEU A 85 -5.65 -1.91 4.10
C LEU A 85 -6.00 -0.50 4.57
N GLN A 86 -6.08 0.47 3.66
CA GLN A 86 -6.48 1.85 4.00
C GLN A 86 -7.91 1.92 4.53
N ARG A 87 -8.85 1.15 3.96
CA ARG A 87 -10.24 1.09 4.44
C ARG A 87 -10.35 0.44 5.81
N LEU A 88 -9.55 -0.60 6.06
CA LEU A 88 -9.47 -1.24 7.37
C LEU A 88 -8.87 -0.29 8.40
N GLU A 89 -7.80 0.43 8.08
CA GLU A 89 -7.18 1.42 8.99
C GLU A 89 -8.17 2.53 9.41
N GLN A 90 -9.04 2.97 8.50
CA GLN A 90 -10.10 3.94 8.81
C GLN A 90 -11.15 3.41 9.80
N ARG A 91 -11.36 2.09 9.86
CA ARG A 91 -12.39 1.47 10.71
C ARG A 91 -11.82 0.78 11.95
N LEU A 92 -10.58 0.35 11.89
CA LEU A 92 -9.83 -0.31 12.95
C LEU A 92 -8.43 0.32 13.01
N PRO A 93 -8.31 1.52 13.61
CA PRO A 93 -7.03 2.23 13.72
C PRO A 93 -5.96 1.36 14.39
N GLY A 94 -4.77 1.35 13.80
CA GLY A 94 -3.64 0.54 14.26
C GLY A 94 -3.55 -0.84 13.62
N ILE A 95 -4.52 -1.27 12.81
CA ILE A 95 -4.47 -2.58 12.12
C ILE A 95 -3.22 -2.71 11.24
N THR A 96 -2.78 -1.62 10.59
CA THR A 96 -1.56 -1.64 9.77
C THR A 96 -0.31 -1.94 10.61
N ASN A 97 -0.23 -1.37 11.81
CA ASN A 97 0.87 -1.63 12.75
C ASN A 97 0.81 -3.07 13.27
N SER A 98 -0.37 -3.53 13.67
CA SER A 98 -0.59 -4.92 14.11
C SER A 98 -0.21 -5.92 13.02
N LEU A 99 -0.63 -5.69 11.78
CA LEU A 99 -0.27 -6.52 10.63
C LEU A 99 1.23 -6.50 10.35
N THR A 100 1.87 -5.33 10.42
CA THR A 100 3.32 -5.21 10.21
C THR A 100 4.10 -5.98 11.29
N PHE A 101 3.68 -5.84 12.55
CA PHE A 101 4.29 -6.60 13.66
C PHE A 101 4.06 -8.10 13.51
N SER A 102 2.83 -8.52 13.19
CA SER A 102 2.49 -9.92 12.93
C SER A 102 3.31 -10.50 11.76
N ALA A 103 3.43 -9.76 10.65
CA ALA A 103 4.21 -10.19 9.49
C ALA A 103 5.69 -10.40 9.86
N ASN A 104 6.30 -9.50 10.62
CA ASN A 104 7.68 -9.67 11.08
C ASN A 104 7.86 -10.96 11.91
N ASN A 105 6.91 -11.27 12.80
CA ASN A 105 6.94 -12.49 13.60
C ASN A 105 6.72 -13.78 12.78
N LEU A 106 6.10 -13.66 11.60
CA LEU A 106 5.80 -14.79 10.71
C LEU A 106 6.87 -15.01 9.64
N LEU A 107 7.96 -14.23 9.64
CA LEU A 107 9.07 -14.38 8.68
C LEU A 107 9.81 -15.71 8.79
N THR A 108 9.69 -16.46 9.89
CA THR A 108 10.27 -17.80 10.01
C THR A 108 9.23 -18.91 9.93
N ASN A 109 7.94 -18.57 9.82
CA ASN A 109 6.86 -19.53 9.73
C ASN A 109 6.71 -20.07 8.30
N GLU A 110 6.81 -21.38 8.08
CA GLU A 110 6.77 -21.96 6.72
C GLU A 110 5.49 -21.62 5.94
N GLN A 111 4.34 -21.58 6.60
CA GLN A 111 3.05 -21.31 5.97
C GLN A 111 2.87 -19.83 5.62
N TYR A 112 3.28 -18.93 6.51
CA TYR A 112 3.00 -17.50 6.40
C TYR A 112 4.20 -16.64 6.00
N ASN A 113 5.39 -17.22 5.83
CA ASN A 113 6.63 -16.53 5.43
C ASN A 113 6.42 -15.70 4.15
N ARG A 114 5.85 -16.31 3.11
CA ARG A 114 5.67 -15.66 1.82
C ARG A 114 4.66 -14.51 1.89
N PRO A 115 3.43 -14.71 2.43
CA PRO A 115 2.50 -13.59 2.64
C PRO A 115 3.10 -12.44 3.46
N ALA A 116 3.83 -12.77 4.54
CA ALA A 116 4.47 -11.78 5.39
C ALA A 116 5.51 -10.94 4.61
N LYS A 117 6.41 -11.58 3.86
CA LYS A 117 7.40 -10.90 3.01
C LYS A 117 6.74 -9.97 2.00
N ILE A 118 5.73 -10.48 1.27
CA ILE A 118 5.02 -9.69 0.26
C ILE A 118 4.43 -8.42 0.87
N LEU A 119 3.76 -8.52 2.02
CA LEU A 119 3.19 -7.32 2.66
C LEU A 119 4.30 -6.33 3.07
N LEU A 120 5.34 -6.81 3.77
CA LEU A 120 6.42 -5.95 4.26
C LEU A 120 7.15 -5.24 3.11
N GLU A 121 7.46 -5.96 2.03
CA GLU A 121 8.10 -5.40 0.85
C GLU A 121 7.20 -4.37 0.16
N ARG A 122 5.89 -4.64 0.02
CA ARG A 122 4.94 -3.68 -0.55
C ARG A 122 4.84 -2.41 0.28
N LEU A 123 4.76 -2.52 1.61
CA LEU A 123 4.71 -1.36 2.52
C LEU A 123 6.00 -0.55 2.46
N ALA A 124 7.15 -1.22 2.48
CA ALA A 124 8.45 -0.57 2.34
C ALA A 124 8.56 0.16 0.99
N ALA A 125 8.18 -0.49 -0.10
CA ALA A 125 8.23 0.09 -1.43
C ALA A 125 7.29 1.31 -1.57
N ALA A 126 6.07 1.23 -1.03
CA ALA A 126 5.14 2.35 -1.01
C ALA A 126 5.68 3.53 -0.18
N HIS A 127 6.25 3.26 1.00
CA HIS A 127 6.88 4.29 1.82
C HIS A 127 8.06 4.94 1.10
N THR A 128 8.98 4.15 0.56
CA THR A 128 10.13 4.63 -0.22
C THR A 128 9.70 5.47 -1.41
N GLN A 129 8.66 5.05 -2.15
CA GLN A 129 8.14 5.80 -3.28
C GLN A 129 7.66 7.20 -2.86
N VAL A 130 6.91 7.30 -1.77
CA VAL A 130 6.42 8.58 -1.23
C VAL A 130 7.59 9.45 -0.77
N SER A 131 8.53 8.89 0.00
CA SER A 131 9.69 9.64 0.48
C SER A 131 10.57 10.17 -0.66
N LEU A 132 10.82 9.36 -1.69
CA LEU A 132 11.60 9.79 -2.85
C LEU A 132 10.89 10.90 -3.64
N GLN A 133 9.56 10.83 -3.75
CA GLN A 133 8.77 11.88 -4.39
C GLN A 133 8.84 13.20 -3.61
N GLU A 134 8.81 13.16 -2.29
CA GLU A 134 8.96 14.36 -1.46
C GLU A 134 10.39 14.92 -1.49
N LEU A 135 11.41 14.06 -1.51
CA LEU A 135 12.81 14.47 -1.47
C LEU A 135 13.34 14.96 -2.82
N LEU A 136 12.95 14.28 -3.91
CA LEU A 136 13.51 14.46 -5.25
C LEU A 136 12.49 15.04 -6.25
N ASN A 137 11.47 15.77 -5.76
CA ASN A 137 10.59 16.48 -6.69
C ASN A 137 11.34 17.60 -7.43
N ASN A 138 10.83 17.92 -8.63
CA ASN A 138 11.43 18.91 -9.52
C ASN A 138 11.57 20.29 -8.86
N GLU A 139 10.65 20.68 -7.98
CA GLU A 139 10.72 21.96 -7.27
C GLU A 139 11.92 22.02 -6.33
N ARG A 140 12.12 20.99 -5.51
CA ARG A 140 13.29 20.88 -4.62
C ARG A 140 14.58 20.80 -5.41
N LEU A 141 14.61 20.01 -6.49
CA LEU A 141 15.79 19.94 -7.35
C LEU A 141 16.11 21.30 -7.96
N ALA A 142 15.11 22.04 -8.45
CA ALA A 142 15.29 23.39 -8.98
C ALA A 142 15.85 24.36 -7.92
N LEU A 143 15.37 24.29 -6.68
CA LEU A 143 15.90 25.09 -5.57
C LEU A 143 17.37 24.77 -5.28
N VAL A 144 17.74 23.48 -5.27
CA VAL A 144 19.13 23.06 -5.08
C VAL A 144 20.02 23.57 -6.23
N TYR A 145 19.57 23.44 -7.48
CA TYR A 145 20.31 23.96 -8.64
C TYR A 145 20.47 25.47 -8.59
N ALA A 146 19.42 26.21 -8.24
CA ALA A 146 19.49 27.66 -8.07
C ALA A 146 20.48 28.06 -6.96
N ALA A 147 20.50 27.34 -5.84
CA ALA A 147 21.46 27.58 -4.76
C ALA A 147 22.90 27.32 -5.20
N LEU A 148 23.15 26.23 -5.94
CA LEU A 148 24.47 25.90 -6.48
C LEU A 148 24.97 26.97 -7.45
N ASN A 149 24.11 27.43 -8.37
CA ASN A 149 24.45 28.51 -9.30
C ASN A 149 24.82 29.80 -8.56
N ASN A 150 24.03 30.20 -7.56
CA ASN A 150 24.31 31.38 -6.75
C ASN A 150 25.66 31.30 -6.02
N VAL A 151 26.06 30.12 -5.54
CA VAL A 151 27.36 29.92 -4.89
C VAL A 151 28.50 30.04 -5.90
N ASN A 152 28.34 29.43 -7.07
CA ASN A 152 29.35 29.47 -8.13
C ASN A 152 29.54 30.90 -8.67
N ASP A 153 28.46 31.64 -8.88
CA ASP A 153 28.51 33.04 -9.34
C ASP A 153 29.19 33.95 -8.31
N ARG A 154 29.00 33.69 -7.01
CA ARG A 154 29.68 34.43 -5.94
C ARG A 154 31.17 34.10 -5.87
N LYS A 155 31.57 32.84 -6.06
CA LYS A 155 32.98 32.45 -6.10
C LYS A 155 33.69 32.99 -7.34
N GLY A 156 33.04 33.02 -8.50
CA GLY A 156 33.59 33.59 -9.74
C GLY A 156 33.80 35.12 -9.69
N LYS A 157 33.10 35.83 -8.79
CA LYS A 157 33.29 37.27 -8.54
C LYS A 157 34.37 37.60 -7.49
N MET A 158 34.95 36.59 -6.84
CA MET A 158 36.00 36.76 -5.80
C MET A 158 37.43 36.54 -6.33
N LEU A 159 37.61 36.38 -7.64
CA LEU A 159 38.89 36.34 -8.35
C LEU A 159 39.01 37.55 -9.28
#